data_AF-A0A6B8ML41-F1
#
_entry.id   AF-A0A6B8ML41-F1
#
_cell.length_a   1.000
_cell.length_b   1.000
_cell.length_c   1.000
_cell.angle_alpha   90.00
_cell.angle_beta   90.00
_cell.angle_gamma   90.00
#
_symmetry.space_group_name_H-M   'P 1'
#
loop_
_entity.id
_entity.type
_entity.pdbx_description
1 polymer ?
#
loop_
_entity_poly.entity_id
_entity_poly.type
_entity_poly.pdbx_seq_one_letter_code
_entity_poly.pdbx_strand_id
1 'polypeptide(L)'
;MSNINAPIEGAVMVGGTIGNGGVAFSDGFPSVVGKSSPVRIVHCGNYATVYDDIILADGEPGSEDGFYIPGANGIISIIGYESNIKAGNMSRTSALGDNSQIELSYMTEPSVPDYGLNESTAYVAGSASRIIARDVVKNSTLISSGATNQISDEGSDNTIICTGSDAEVITGENALLVVTSNKCSFTPGVGAVTVFCWKDGDVKQVTIAREGENGISAGTQYVFENGNIQIG
;
A
#
# COMPACT_ATOMS: atom_id res chain seq x y z
N MET A 1 -20.46 -22.10 -21.98
CA MET A 1 -20.50 -21.16 -20.83
C MET A 1 -20.29 -21.99 -19.59
N SER A 2 -19.16 -21.84 -18.90
CA SER A 2 -18.93 -22.49 -17.61
C SER A 2 -19.58 -21.63 -16.53
N ASN A 3 -20.65 -22.15 -15.92
CA ASN A 3 -21.19 -21.60 -14.69
C ASN A 3 -20.27 -22.07 -13.55
N ILE A 4 -19.64 -21.12 -12.87
CA ILE A 4 -18.96 -21.36 -11.60
C ILE A 4 -20.03 -21.18 -10.53
N ASN A 5 -20.36 -22.25 -9.81
CA ASN A 5 -21.24 -22.15 -8.64
C ASN A 5 -20.57 -21.25 -7.60
N ALA A 6 -21.38 -20.47 -6.87
CA ALA A 6 -20.90 -19.69 -5.73
C ALA A 6 -20.00 -20.58 -4.84
N PRO A 7 -18.84 -20.09 -4.38
CA PRO A 7 -18.02 -20.86 -3.46
C PRO A 7 -18.87 -21.28 -2.28
N ILE A 8 -18.87 -22.58 -1.97
CA ILE A 8 -19.44 -23.09 -0.74
C ILE A 8 -18.68 -22.41 0.39
N GLU A 9 -19.39 -21.81 1.33
CA GLU A 9 -18.80 -21.30 2.56
C GLU A 9 -17.99 -22.45 3.21
N GLY A 10 -16.66 -22.32 3.22
CA GLY A 10 -15.76 -23.34 3.75
C GLY A 10 -15.24 -24.41 2.79
N ALA A 11 -15.42 -24.34 1.46
CA ALA A 11 -14.69 -25.20 0.53
C ALA A 11 -14.28 -24.48 -0.76
N VAL A 12 -12.97 -24.50 -1.08
CA VAL A 12 -12.43 -24.05 -2.36
C VAL A 12 -11.31 -24.99 -2.83
N MET A 13 -11.45 -25.43 -4.08
CA MET A 13 -10.45 -26.11 -4.91
C MET A 13 -9.74 -25.05 -5.77
N VAL A 14 -8.49 -25.26 -6.21
CA VAL A 14 -8.02 -24.98 -7.59
C VAL A 14 -6.51 -25.30 -7.72
N GLY A 15 -6.14 -25.87 -8.87
CA GLY A 15 -4.79 -26.34 -9.18
C GLY A 15 -3.84 -25.30 -9.79
N GLY A 16 -2.55 -25.58 -9.62
CA GLY A 16 -1.41 -24.94 -10.26
C GLY A 16 -0.24 -25.93 -10.33
N THR A 17 0.72 -25.69 -11.23
CA THR A 17 1.81 -26.64 -11.50
C THR A 17 2.84 -26.64 -10.38
N ILE A 18 3.12 -27.82 -9.81
CA ILE A 18 4.19 -28.05 -8.84
C ILE A 18 5.52 -27.64 -9.50
N GLY A 19 6.18 -26.58 -8.99
CA GLY A 19 7.54 -26.21 -9.40
C GLY A 19 7.88 -24.72 -9.46
N ASN A 20 6.92 -23.77 -9.37
CA ASN A 20 7.23 -22.34 -9.58
C ASN A 20 6.31 -21.33 -8.83
N GLY A 21 5.62 -21.73 -7.76
CA GLY A 21 4.72 -20.82 -7.04
C GLY A 21 4.30 -21.40 -5.71
N GLY A 22 4.47 -20.61 -4.65
CA GLY A 22 4.15 -20.96 -3.28
C GLY A 22 2.65 -21.20 -3.06
N VAL A 23 2.39 -22.11 -2.13
CA VAL A 23 1.06 -22.53 -1.67
C VAL A 23 0.59 -21.56 -0.59
N ALA A 24 -0.72 -21.27 -0.50
CA ALA A 24 -1.27 -20.56 0.64
C ALA A 24 -2.61 -21.17 1.07
N PHE A 25 -2.77 -21.42 2.36
CA PHE A 25 -3.94 -22.02 2.99
C PHE A 25 -4.68 -20.98 3.84
N SER A 26 -5.99 -21.17 4.04
CA SER A 26 -6.73 -20.63 5.18
C SER A 26 -7.52 -21.80 5.79
N ASP A 27 -7.33 -22.04 7.07
CA ASP A 27 -7.91 -23.11 7.89
C ASP A 27 -9.07 -22.61 8.78
N GLY A 28 -9.75 -21.55 8.35
CA GLY A 28 -10.70 -20.84 9.21
C GLY A 28 -10.07 -19.71 10.02
N PHE A 29 -8.75 -19.50 9.90
CA PHE A 29 -8.12 -18.24 10.28
C PHE A 29 -8.13 -17.24 9.11
N PRO A 30 -8.32 -15.93 9.39
CA PRO A 30 -8.32 -14.88 8.37
C PRO A 30 -6.97 -14.69 7.66
N SER A 31 -5.93 -15.43 8.02
CA SER A 31 -4.55 -15.16 7.61
C SER A 31 -4.04 -16.10 6.52
N VAL A 32 -3.38 -15.54 5.51
CA VAL A 32 -2.75 -16.27 4.40
C VAL A 32 -1.30 -15.82 4.26
N VAL A 33 -0.33 -16.73 4.31
CA VAL A 33 1.10 -16.41 4.15
C VAL A 33 1.62 -16.98 2.83
N GLY A 34 2.15 -16.12 1.97
CA GLY A 34 2.80 -16.50 0.72
C GLY A 34 4.30 -16.65 0.89
N LYS A 35 4.85 -17.81 0.54
CA LYS A 35 6.30 -18.09 0.54
C LYS A 35 6.77 -18.45 -0.87
N SER A 36 7.10 -17.43 -1.66
CA SER A 36 7.53 -17.59 -3.05
C SER A 36 8.08 -16.30 -3.66
N SER A 37 8.84 -16.44 -4.74
CA SER A 37 9.24 -15.32 -5.59
C SER A 37 8.89 -15.64 -7.04
N PRO A 38 7.70 -15.24 -7.55
CA PRO A 38 6.70 -14.36 -6.92
C PRO A 38 5.57 -15.08 -6.17
N VAL A 39 5.06 -14.46 -5.09
CA VAL A 39 3.76 -14.79 -4.50
C VAL A 39 2.63 -14.34 -5.43
N ARG A 40 1.57 -15.15 -5.59
CA ARG A 40 0.35 -14.75 -6.34
C ARG A 40 -0.89 -15.16 -5.57
N ILE A 41 -1.58 -14.20 -4.97
CA ILE A 41 -2.74 -14.45 -4.11
C ILE A 41 -3.90 -13.53 -4.50
N VAL A 42 -5.08 -14.11 -4.64
CA VAL A 42 -6.34 -13.37 -4.66
C VAL A 42 -7.18 -13.90 -3.51
N HIS A 43 -7.59 -13.03 -2.59
CA HIS A 43 -8.37 -13.40 -1.43
C HIS A 43 -9.70 -12.64 -1.40
N CYS A 44 -10.78 -13.35 -1.10
CA CYS A 44 -12.09 -12.77 -0.87
C CYS A 44 -12.60 -13.17 0.52
N GLY A 45 -12.71 -12.19 1.42
CA GLY A 45 -13.16 -12.43 2.78
C GLY A 45 -12.97 -11.18 3.63
N ASN A 46 -13.90 -10.94 4.54
CA ASN A 46 -13.78 -9.83 5.49
C ASN A 46 -12.76 -10.19 6.58
N TYR A 47 -12.13 -9.17 7.15
CA TYR A 47 -11.15 -9.30 8.25
C TYR A 47 -9.91 -10.13 7.89
N ALA A 48 -9.69 -10.39 6.61
CA ALA A 48 -8.62 -11.26 6.14
C ALA A 48 -7.28 -10.52 6.10
N THR A 49 -6.18 -11.22 6.35
CA THR A 49 -4.82 -10.69 6.31
C THR A 49 -3.97 -11.56 5.38
N VAL A 50 -3.36 -10.96 4.37
CA VAL A 50 -2.43 -11.66 3.48
C VAL A 50 -1.02 -11.13 3.70
N TYR A 51 -0.09 -12.04 3.94
CA TYR A 51 1.33 -11.77 4.08
C TYR A 51 2.03 -12.22 2.79
N ASP A 52 2.84 -11.34 2.24
CA ASP A 52 3.83 -11.67 1.23
C ASP A 52 5.03 -12.40 1.87
N ASP A 53 6.07 -12.68 1.09
CA ASP A 53 7.30 -13.29 1.57
C ASP A 53 8.17 -12.28 2.35
N ILE A 54 7.71 -11.92 3.54
CA ILE A 54 8.23 -10.83 4.39
C ILE A 54 8.53 -11.24 5.85
N ILE A 55 8.40 -12.53 6.17
CA ILE A 55 8.62 -13.12 7.51
C ILE A 55 9.57 -14.31 7.37
N LEU A 56 10.57 -14.49 8.21
CA LEU A 56 11.37 -15.73 8.22
C LEU A 56 10.52 -16.93 8.69
N ALA A 57 10.52 -18.02 7.93
CA ALA A 57 9.82 -19.26 8.32
C ALA A 57 10.78 -20.33 8.83
N ASP A 58 10.35 -21.09 9.84
CA ASP A 58 11.08 -22.25 10.34
C ASP A 58 11.24 -23.29 9.22
N GLY A 59 12.49 -23.73 8.99
CA GLY A 59 12.83 -24.70 7.95
C GLY A 59 13.26 -24.10 6.61
N GLU A 60 13.29 -22.76 6.48
CA GLU A 60 13.97 -22.11 5.36
C GLU A 60 15.49 -22.29 5.47
N PRO A 61 16.23 -22.43 4.36
CA PRO A 61 17.69 -22.55 4.41
C PRO A 61 18.33 -21.36 5.13
N GLY A 62 19.04 -21.66 6.24
CA GLY A 62 19.68 -20.64 7.08
C GLY A 62 18.77 -20.04 8.17
N SER A 63 17.51 -20.48 8.30
CA SER A 63 16.59 -19.97 9.33
C SER A 63 17.09 -20.22 10.75
N GLU A 64 17.78 -21.35 10.99
CA GLU A 64 18.37 -21.68 12.29
C GLU A 64 19.48 -20.70 12.71
N ASP A 65 20.16 -20.08 11.73
CA ASP A 65 21.17 -19.05 11.94
C ASP A 65 20.57 -17.62 11.88
N GLY A 66 19.24 -17.51 11.76
CA GLY A 66 18.54 -16.24 11.59
C GLY A 66 18.74 -15.59 10.20
N PHE A 67 19.24 -16.36 9.22
CA PHE A 67 19.45 -15.87 7.87
C PHE A 67 18.12 -15.80 7.11
N TYR A 68 17.78 -14.61 6.63
CA TYR A 68 16.53 -14.32 5.95
C TYR A 68 16.76 -13.42 4.74
N ILE A 69 16.27 -13.86 3.58
CA ILE A 69 16.19 -13.04 2.36
C ILE A 69 14.73 -13.05 1.91
N PRO A 70 14.03 -11.91 1.98
CA PRO A 70 12.64 -11.83 1.56
C PRO A 70 12.49 -12.10 0.07
N GLY A 71 11.36 -12.69 -0.28
CA GLY A 71 10.96 -12.81 -1.66
C GLY A 71 10.63 -11.47 -2.30
N ALA A 72 10.44 -11.47 -3.61
CA ALA A 72 10.12 -10.26 -4.36
C ALA A 72 9.05 -10.50 -5.42
N ASN A 73 8.47 -9.39 -5.89
CA ASN A 73 7.56 -9.34 -7.04
C ASN A 73 6.21 -10.04 -6.79
N GLY A 74 5.75 -10.03 -5.53
CA GLY A 74 4.44 -10.53 -5.14
C GLY A 74 3.30 -9.81 -5.87
N ILE A 75 2.23 -10.53 -6.21
CA ILE A 75 1.00 -9.99 -6.78
C ILE A 75 -0.15 -10.42 -5.87
N ILE A 76 -0.68 -9.47 -5.10
CA ILE A 76 -1.67 -9.77 -4.06
C ILE A 76 -2.89 -8.88 -4.23
N SER A 77 -4.07 -9.46 -4.27
CA SER A 77 -5.32 -8.70 -4.28
C SER A 77 -6.26 -9.24 -3.21
N ILE A 78 -6.86 -8.33 -2.44
CA ILE A 78 -7.87 -8.66 -1.46
C ILE A 78 -9.13 -7.83 -1.67
N ILE A 79 -10.27 -8.52 -1.64
CA ILE A 79 -11.60 -7.92 -1.61
C ILE A 79 -12.28 -8.33 -0.31
N GLY A 80 -12.74 -7.36 0.48
CA GLY A 80 -13.33 -7.61 1.78
C GLY A 80 -13.28 -6.39 2.67
N TYR A 81 -14.22 -6.29 3.61
CA TYR A 81 -14.22 -5.26 4.64
C TYR A 81 -13.08 -5.52 5.63
N GLU A 82 -12.40 -4.46 6.07
CA GLU A 82 -11.38 -4.50 7.14
C GLU A 82 -10.27 -5.53 6.88
N SER A 83 -9.84 -5.63 5.62
CA SER A 83 -8.85 -6.61 5.20
C SER A 83 -7.47 -5.99 5.04
N ASN A 84 -6.42 -6.78 5.25
CA ASN A 84 -5.05 -6.30 5.39
C ASN A 84 -4.12 -7.03 4.42
N ILE A 85 -3.17 -6.32 3.84
CA ILE A 85 -2.03 -6.91 3.15
C ILE A 85 -0.76 -6.41 3.83
N LYS A 86 0.17 -7.32 4.13
CA LYS A 86 1.55 -7.00 4.50
C LYS A 86 2.43 -7.40 3.31
N ALA A 87 2.98 -6.43 2.60
CA ALA A 87 3.66 -6.67 1.33
C ALA A 87 5.13 -6.23 1.34
N GLY A 88 5.93 -6.93 0.53
CA GLY A 88 7.38 -6.80 0.49
C GLY A 88 7.91 -6.09 -0.75
N ASN A 89 9.11 -6.49 -1.15
CA ASN A 89 9.89 -5.88 -2.23
C ASN A 89 9.24 -6.11 -3.61
N MET A 90 9.15 -5.06 -4.43
CA MET A 90 8.57 -5.09 -5.77
C MET A 90 7.12 -5.60 -5.81
N SER A 91 6.42 -5.59 -4.68
CA SER A 91 5.09 -6.18 -4.55
C SER A 91 4.04 -5.26 -5.15
N ARG A 92 3.10 -5.86 -5.88
CA ARG A 92 1.97 -5.19 -6.54
C ARG A 92 0.71 -5.63 -5.86
N THR A 93 0.13 -4.73 -5.06
CA THR A 93 -0.90 -5.08 -4.11
C THR A 93 -2.13 -4.19 -4.22
N SER A 94 -3.30 -4.79 -3.99
CA SER A 94 -4.59 -4.08 -4.01
C SER A 94 -5.51 -4.54 -2.90
N ALA A 95 -6.07 -3.60 -2.14
CA ALA A 95 -7.07 -3.85 -1.11
C ALA A 95 -8.30 -2.98 -1.37
N LEU A 96 -9.41 -3.61 -1.75
CA LEU A 96 -10.53 -2.94 -2.43
C LEU A 96 -11.84 -2.95 -1.62
N GLY A 97 -11.77 -2.96 -0.30
CA GLY A 97 -12.93 -2.84 0.57
C GLY A 97 -12.74 -1.80 1.66
N ASP A 98 -13.84 -1.35 2.26
CA ASP A 98 -13.79 -0.32 3.31
C ASP A 98 -12.96 -0.77 4.52
N ASN A 99 -12.32 0.19 5.19
CA ASN A 99 -11.41 -0.03 6.32
C ASN A 99 -10.23 -0.96 6.02
N SER A 100 -9.91 -1.22 4.76
CA SER A 100 -8.80 -2.10 4.41
C SER A 100 -7.45 -1.39 4.45
N GLN A 101 -6.39 -2.15 4.62
CA GLN A 101 -5.04 -1.63 4.75
C GLN A 101 -4.03 -2.40 3.91
N ILE A 102 -3.05 -1.67 3.38
CA ILE A 102 -1.80 -2.24 2.88
C ILE A 102 -0.66 -1.64 3.70
N GLU A 103 0.20 -2.49 4.25
CA GLU A 103 1.47 -2.06 4.83
C GLU A 103 2.63 -2.64 4.02
N LEU A 104 3.50 -1.75 3.55
CA LEU A 104 4.75 -2.09 2.88
C LEU A 104 5.87 -2.08 3.92
N SER A 105 6.33 -3.28 4.30
CA SER A 105 7.38 -3.46 5.30
C SER A 105 7.93 -4.89 5.28
N TYR A 106 9.01 -5.11 6.03
CA TYR A 106 9.43 -6.44 6.43
C TYR A 106 8.98 -6.70 7.87
N MET A 107 8.47 -7.91 8.12
CA MET A 107 8.16 -8.35 9.50
C MET A 107 9.37 -8.98 10.16
N THR A 108 10.26 -9.58 9.37
CA THR A 108 11.59 -10.00 9.81
C THR A 108 12.62 -9.18 9.04
N GLU A 109 13.56 -8.57 9.76
CA GLU A 109 14.64 -7.79 9.15
C GLU A 109 15.45 -8.69 8.19
N PRO A 110 15.63 -8.29 6.92
CA PRO A 110 16.48 -9.02 5.99
C PRO A 110 17.94 -9.10 6.48
N SER A 111 18.61 -10.21 6.23
CA SER A 111 20.02 -10.38 6.61
C SER A 111 21.00 -9.57 5.77
N VAL A 112 20.51 -8.89 4.73
CA VAL A 112 21.30 -7.97 3.90
C VAL A 112 21.16 -6.56 4.49
N PRO A 113 22.27 -5.90 4.88
CA PRO A 113 22.22 -4.52 5.34
C PRO A 113 21.61 -3.59 4.29
N ASP A 114 20.81 -2.62 4.75
CA ASP A 114 20.18 -1.60 3.91
C ASP A 114 19.30 -2.17 2.77
N TYR A 115 18.70 -3.34 2.98
CA TYR A 115 17.84 -3.99 2.00
C TYR A 115 16.51 -3.22 1.85
N GLY A 116 16.47 -2.27 0.91
CA GLY A 116 15.28 -1.47 0.64
C GLY A 116 14.14 -2.25 0.00
N LEU A 117 12.91 -1.77 0.22
CA LEU A 117 11.69 -2.22 -0.44
C LEU A 117 11.41 -1.27 -1.60
N ASN A 118 11.76 -1.68 -2.82
CA ASN A 118 11.77 -0.82 -4.01
C ASN A 118 10.71 -1.24 -5.03
N GLU A 119 10.28 -0.28 -5.85
CA GLU A 119 9.40 -0.52 -7.01
C GLU A 119 8.07 -1.20 -6.66
N SER A 120 7.62 -1.07 -5.41
CA SER A 120 6.35 -1.61 -4.95
C SER A 120 5.20 -0.72 -5.38
N THR A 121 4.04 -1.33 -5.60
CA THR A 121 2.78 -0.62 -5.86
C THR A 121 1.75 -1.06 -4.84
N ALA A 122 1.25 -0.12 -4.05
CA ALA A 122 0.14 -0.35 -3.11
C ALA A 122 -1.08 0.45 -3.57
N TYR A 123 -2.21 -0.22 -3.75
CA TYR A 123 -3.46 0.42 -4.14
C TYR A 123 -4.58 0.11 -3.14
N VAL A 124 -5.16 1.13 -2.54
CA VAL A 124 -6.37 0.99 -1.73
C VAL A 124 -7.56 1.67 -2.39
N ALA A 125 -8.72 1.01 -2.33
CA ALA A 125 -9.99 1.56 -2.76
C ALA A 125 -11.08 1.29 -1.72
N GLY A 126 -11.90 2.30 -1.43
CA GLY A 126 -12.98 2.20 -0.44
C GLY A 126 -13.01 3.42 0.48
N SER A 127 -13.75 3.30 1.57
CA SER A 127 -13.83 4.31 2.62
C SER A 127 -12.91 3.95 3.79
N ALA A 128 -12.29 4.95 4.42
CA ALA A 128 -11.45 4.79 5.61
C ALA A 128 -10.31 3.76 5.47
N SER A 129 -9.84 3.54 4.25
CA SER A 129 -8.74 2.62 3.93
C SER A 129 -7.39 3.28 4.08
N ARG A 130 -6.34 2.47 4.27
CA ARG A 130 -5.01 2.97 4.67
C ARG A 130 -3.87 2.35 3.85
N ILE A 131 -2.88 3.16 3.49
CA ILE A 131 -1.56 2.67 3.08
C ILE A 131 -0.55 3.14 4.12
N ILE A 132 0.31 2.22 4.57
CA ILE A 132 1.46 2.50 5.42
C ILE A 132 2.72 2.06 4.67
N ALA A 133 3.59 2.99 4.33
CA ALA A 133 4.91 2.70 3.79
C ALA A 133 5.95 3.04 4.86
N ARG A 134 6.76 2.05 5.26
CA ARG A 134 7.81 2.24 6.27
C ARG A 134 9.06 2.89 5.67
N ASP A 135 9.98 3.30 6.53
CA ASP A 135 11.28 3.92 6.18
C ASP A 135 12.13 3.13 5.17
N VAL A 136 11.99 1.81 5.13
CA VAL A 136 12.65 0.95 4.15
C VAL A 136 12.09 1.08 2.72
N VAL A 137 10.92 1.70 2.54
CA VAL A 137 10.20 1.80 1.26
C VAL A 137 10.73 2.95 0.41
N LYS A 138 11.18 2.64 -0.80
CA LYS A 138 11.77 3.62 -1.71
C LYS A 138 11.25 3.46 -3.14
N ASN A 139 11.27 4.54 -3.92
CA ASN A 139 10.96 4.50 -5.36
C ASN A 139 9.68 3.72 -5.71
N SER A 140 8.65 3.85 -4.86
CA SER A 140 7.43 3.06 -4.92
C SER A 140 6.22 3.94 -5.24
N THR A 141 5.11 3.32 -5.62
CA THR A 141 3.86 4.02 -5.98
C THR A 141 2.75 3.66 -5.00
N LEU A 142 2.19 4.65 -4.31
CA LEU A 142 1.10 4.50 -3.34
C LEU A 142 -0.16 5.19 -3.89
N ILE A 143 -1.24 4.44 -4.07
CA ILE A 143 -2.46 4.97 -4.71
C ILE A 143 -3.65 4.75 -3.77
N SER A 144 -4.39 5.82 -3.50
CA SER A 144 -5.62 5.79 -2.71
C SER A 144 -6.80 6.37 -3.48
N SER A 145 -7.92 5.64 -3.45
CA SER A 145 -9.18 6.02 -4.09
C SER A 145 -10.36 5.78 -3.15
N GLY A 146 -11.33 6.70 -3.11
CA GLY A 146 -12.52 6.59 -2.27
C GLY A 146 -12.64 7.70 -1.23
N ALA A 147 -13.12 7.43 -0.02
CA ALA A 147 -13.46 8.49 0.94
C ALA A 147 -12.66 8.37 2.24
N THR A 148 -12.17 9.49 2.77
CA THR A 148 -11.52 9.56 4.09
C THR A 148 -10.38 8.57 4.28
N ASN A 149 -9.64 8.30 3.21
CA ASN A 149 -8.51 7.37 3.23
C ASN A 149 -7.26 8.05 3.76
N GLN A 150 -6.33 7.24 4.26
CA GLN A 150 -5.08 7.72 4.84
C GLN A 150 -3.88 7.10 4.11
N ILE A 151 -2.84 7.88 3.89
CA ILE A 151 -1.53 7.38 3.49
C ILE A 151 -0.49 7.91 4.47
N SER A 152 0.25 7.01 5.10
CA SER A 152 1.40 7.34 5.94
C SER A 152 2.65 6.80 5.26
N ASP A 153 3.45 7.69 4.69
CA ASP A 153 4.71 7.36 4.03
C ASP A 153 5.89 7.84 4.86
N GLU A 154 6.62 6.90 5.45
CA GLU A 154 7.88 7.12 6.16
C GLU A 154 9.10 6.92 5.24
N GLY A 155 8.87 6.51 3.99
CA GLY A 155 9.89 6.16 3.00
C GLY A 155 10.51 7.36 2.28
N SER A 156 11.13 7.09 1.12
CA SER A 156 11.72 8.12 0.26
C SER A 156 11.42 7.94 -1.22
N ASP A 157 11.38 9.04 -1.97
CA ASP A 157 11.27 9.06 -3.42
C ASP A 157 10.00 8.35 -3.95
N ASN A 158 8.98 8.25 -3.11
CA ASN A 158 7.72 7.59 -3.43
C ASN A 158 6.81 8.54 -4.21
N THR A 159 6.04 7.99 -5.15
CA THR A 159 4.95 8.68 -5.83
C THR A 159 3.63 8.31 -5.19
N ILE A 160 2.90 9.31 -4.71
CA ILE A 160 1.63 9.15 -4.00
C ILE A 160 0.52 9.77 -4.83
N ILE A 161 -0.56 9.02 -5.08
CA ILE A 161 -1.70 9.48 -5.87
C ILE A 161 -2.99 9.30 -5.06
N CYS A 162 -3.67 10.40 -4.78
CA CYS A 162 -4.95 10.43 -4.08
C CYS A 162 -6.05 10.92 -5.02
N THR A 163 -6.98 10.03 -5.36
CA THR A 163 -8.11 10.31 -6.29
C THR A 163 -9.47 10.41 -5.60
N GLY A 164 -9.49 10.14 -4.29
CA GLY A 164 -10.67 10.18 -3.42
C GLY A 164 -10.99 11.53 -2.79
N SER A 165 -12.02 11.60 -1.94
CA SER A 165 -12.38 12.79 -1.16
C SER A 165 -11.81 12.75 0.25
N ASP A 166 -11.41 13.91 0.77
CA ASP A 166 -10.98 14.11 2.16
C ASP A 166 -9.89 13.14 2.62
N ALA A 167 -8.89 12.93 1.75
CA ALA A 167 -7.73 12.12 2.12
C ALA A 167 -6.84 12.85 3.13
N GLU A 168 -6.17 12.07 3.97
CA GLU A 168 -5.10 12.53 4.85
C GLU A 168 -3.79 11.86 4.43
N VAL A 169 -2.76 12.65 4.16
CA VAL A 169 -1.51 12.14 3.59
C VAL A 169 -0.31 12.68 4.37
N ILE A 170 0.54 11.79 4.84
CA ILE A 170 1.91 12.12 5.27
C ILE A 170 2.83 11.59 4.18
N THR A 171 3.69 12.43 3.65
CA THR A 171 4.61 12.06 2.57
C THR A 171 6.03 11.87 3.10
N GLY A 172 6.77 10.91 2.56
CA GLY A 172 8.17 10.69 2.86
C GLY A 172 9.11 11.74 2.26
N GLU A 173 10.41 11.51 2.41
CA GLU A 173 11.45 12.38 1.83
C GLU A 173 11.38 12.37 0.30
N ASN A 174 11.53 13.53 -0.34
CA ASN A 174 11.55 13.71 -1.81
C ASN A 174 10.30 13.13 -2.53
N ALA A 175 9.23 12.88 -1.80
CA ALA A 175 8.02 12.28 -2.35
C ALA A 175 7.27 13.24 -3.28
N LEU A 176 6.60 12.68 -4.28
CA LEU A 176 5.66 13.40 -5.14
C LEU A 176 4.23 13.02 -4.76
N LEU A 177 3.45 13.95 -4.23
CA LEU A 177 2.03 13.77 -3.96
C LEU A 177 1.18 14.41 -5.07
N VAL A 178 0.25 13.65 -5.64
CA VAL A 178 -0.76 14.12 -6.59
C VAL A 178 -2.15 13.92 -5.98
N VAL A 179 -2.91 15.00 -5.85
CA VAL A 179 -4.26 15.00 -5.28
C VAL A 179 -5.24 15.48 -6.34
N THR A 180 -6.32 14.74 -6.60
CA THR A 180 -7.33 15.13 -7.61
C THR A 180 -8.66 15.60 -7.03
N SER A 181 -8.72 15.81 -5.71
CA SER A 181 -9.89 16.31 -4.98
C SER A 181 -9.80 17.80 -4.71
N ASN A 182 -10.93 18.39 -4.31
CA ASN A 182 -11.00 19.78 -3.89
C ASN A 182 -10.55 19.99 -2.44
N LYS A 183 -10.34 18.91 -1.68
CA LYS A 183 -9.96 18.95 -0.28
C LYS A 183 -9.06 17.78 0.10
N CYS A 184 -7.99 18.07 0.82
CA CYS A 184 -7.02 17.10 1.33
C CYS A 184 -6.26 17.69 2.52
N SER A 185 -6.05 16.90 3.56
CA SER A 185 -5.06 17.19 4.60
C SER A 185 -3.74 16.56 4.20
N PHE A 186 -2.64 17.30 4.30
CA PHE A 186 -1.33 16.76 3.96
C PHE A 186 -0.23 17.31 4.86
N THR A 187 0.77 16.47 5.12
CA THR A 187 2.01 16.81 5.84
C THR A 187 3.18 16.45 4.93
N PRO A 188 3.87 17.45 4.34
CA PRO A 188 4.97 17.19 3.44
C PRO A 188 6.20 16.68 4.19
N GLY A 189 6.95 15.78 3.56
CA GLY A 189 8.29 15.38 3.97
C GLY A 189 9.33 16.37 3.44
N VAL A 190 10.59 16.21 3.87
CA VAL A 190 11.70 17.05 3.39
C VAL A 190 11.83 16.89 1.86
N GLY A 191 11.91 18.00 1.14
CA GLY A 191 12.03 18.00 -0.33
C GLY A 191 10.77 17.54 -1.09
N ALA A 192 9.66 17.29 -0.40
CA ALA A 192 8.44 16.80 -1.03
C ALA A 192 7.75 17.87 -1.90
N VAL A 193 7.09 17.41 -2.96
CA VAL A 193 6.28 18.24 -3.86
C VAL A 193 4.87 17.71 -3.89
N THR A 194 3.89 18.60 -3.70
CA THR A 194 2.47 18.27 -3.80
C THR A 194 1.81 19.03 -4.95
N VAL A 195 1.05 18.32 -5.78
CA VAL A 195 0.29 18.85 -6.91
C VAL A 195 -1.20 18.58 -6.70
N PHE A 196 -2.00 19.65 -6.64
CA PHE A 196 -3.45 19.59 -6.52
C PHE A 196 -4.10 19.86 -7.87
N CYS A 197 -4.85 18.89 -8.39
CA CYS A 197 -5.62 18.96 -9.62
C CYS A 197 -7.12 19.06 -9.28
N TRP A 198 -7.57 20.27 -8.98
CA TRP A 198 -8.89 20.54 -8.39
C TRP A 198 -9.87 21.18 -9.40
N LYS A 199 -11.13 21.34 -9.01
CA LYS A 199 -12.18 21.97 -9.82
C LYS A 199 -12.67 23.27 -9.20
N ASP A 200 -12.74 24.32 -10.00
CA ASP A 200 -13.50 25.55 -9.72
C ASP A 200 -14.70 25.61 -10.67
N GLY A 201 -15.87 25.23 -10.16
CA GLY A 201 -17.03 24.91 -11.01
C GLY A 201 -16.69 23.80 -12.01
N ASP A 202 -16.81 24.12 -13.31
CA ASP A 202 -16.49 23.20 -14.41
C ASP A 202 -15.03 23.27 -14.88
N VAL A 203 -14.25 24.23 -14.38
CA VAL A 203 -12.87 24.47 -14.83
C VAL A 203 -11.90 23.65 -13.98
N LYS A 204 -10.95 22.99 -14.65
CA LYS A 204 -9.83 22.31 -13.97
C LYS A 204 -8.72 23.29 -13.66
N GLN A 205 -8.25 23.24 -12.41
CA GLN A 205 -7.20 24.09 -11.88
C GLN A 205 -6.04 23.25 -11.34
N VAL A 206 -4.86 23.86 -11.28
CA VAL A 206 -3.66 23.25 -10.71
C VAL A 206 -3.05 24.18 -9.67
N THR A 207 -2.82 23.67 -8.48
CA THR A 207 -2.03 24.34 -7.43
C THR A 207 -0.84 23.45 -7.08
N ILE A 208 0.34 24.04 -6.89
CA ILE A 208 1.56 23.31 -6.52
C ILE A 208 2.07 23.85 -5.19
N ALA A 209 2.37 22.95 -4.26
CA ALA A 209 3.07 23.24 -3.02
C ALA A 209 4.41 22.51 -3.03
N ARG A 210 5.48 23.20 -2.66
CA ARG A 210 6.82 22.63 -2.52
C ARG A 210 7.32 22.92 -1.12
N GLU A 211 7.87 21.91 -0.48
CA GLU A 211 8.57 22.10 0.78
C GLU A 211 9.72 23.11 0.61
N GLY A 212 9.85 24.04 1.55
CA GLY A 212 10.80 25.15 1.49
C GLY A 212 10.32 26.40 0.75
N GLU A 213 9.15 26.36 0.08
CA GLU A 213 8.57 27.50 -0.63
C GLU A 213 7.29 28.02 0.05
N ASN A 214 7.03 29.33 -0.02
CA ASN A 214 5.75 29.95 0.38
C ASN A 214 5.26 29.60 1.81
N GLY A 215 6.18 29.34 2.74
CA GLY A 215 5.86 28.99 4.13
C GLY A 215 5.43 27.53 4.33
N ILE A 216 5.64 26.66 3.34
CA ILE A 216 5.46 25.22 3.46
C ILE A 216 6.72 24.60 4.03
N SER A 217 6.59 23.95 5.19
CA SER A 217 7.68 23.32 5.93
C SER A 217 7.41 21.84 6.13
N ALA A 218 8.46 21.03 6.04
CA ALA A 218 8.37 19.60 6.34
C ALA A 218 7.79 19.34 7.75
N GLY A 219 7.01 18.26 7.90
CA GLY A 219 6.44 17.82 9.17
C GLY A 219 5.32 18.72 9.74
N THR A 220 4.94 19.80 9.04
CA THR A 220 3.80 20.65 9.42
C THR A 220 2.54 20.21 8.68
N GLN A 221 1.43 20.07 9.39
CA GLN A 221 0.16 19.70 8.77
C GLN A 221 -0.49 20.91 8.09
N TYR A 222 -0.97 20.70 6.88
CA TYR A 222 -1.71 21.68 6.09
C TYR A 222 -3.03 21.10 5.60
N VAL A 223 -3.98 21.98 5.32
CA VAL A 223 -5.24 21.67 4.65
C VAL A 223 -5.26 22.42 3.32
N PHE A 224 -5.42 21.67 2.24
CA PHE A 224 -5.78 22.20 0.94
C PHE A 224 -7.29 22.22 0.80
N GLU A 225 -7.86 23.36 0.40
CA GLU A 225 -9.28 23.49 0.07
C GLU A 225 -9.50 24.52 -1.04
N ASN A 226 -10.07 24.06 -2.17
CA ASN A 226 -10.46 24.89 -3.32
C ASN A 226 -9.38 25.91 -3.76
N GLY A 227 -8.14 25.45 -3.90
CA GLY A 227 -7.02 26.27 -4.37
C GLY A 227 -6.22 26.95 -3.26
N ASN A 228 -6.73 26.96 -2.03
CA ASN A 228 -6.07 27.59 -0.89
C ASN A 228 -5.36 26.54 -0.04
N ILE A 229 -4.21 26.91 0.52
CA ILE A 229 -3.44 26.10 1.48
C ILE A 229 -3.32 26.89 2.77
N GLN A 230 -3.68 26.25 3.87
CA GLN A 230 -3.60 26.84 5.22
C GLN A 230 -3.05 25.81 6.20
N ILE A 231 -2.48 26.28 7.30
CA ILE A 231 -2.04 25.41 8.40
C ILE A 231 -3.27 24.72 9.00
N GLY A 232 -3.17 23.40 9.18
CA GLY A 232 -4.23 22.52 9.70
C GLY A 232 -4.34 22.48 11.22
#